data_AF-A0A5H6P2X8-F1
#
_entry.id   AF-A0A5H6P2X8-F1
#
_cell.length_a   1.000
_cell.length_b   1.000
_cell.length_c   1.000
_cell.angle_alpha   90.00
_cell.angle_beta   90.00
_cell.angle_gamma   90.00
#
_symmetry.space_group_name_H-M   'P 1'
#
loop_
_entity.id
_entity.type
_entity.pdbx_description
1 polymer ?
#
loop_
_entity_poly.entity_id
_entity_poly.type
_entity_poly.pdbx_seq_one_letter_code
_entity_poly.pdbx_strand_id
1 'polypeptide(L)'
;MTNKFWIRWGIILFISAIYYIVVFYFNIVFAVNYSETMSMGGDFSSSQCVWFARQLLSDHNYVFIVSVVGFLICMPLILLAFKKIR
;
A
#
# COMPACT_ATOMS: atom_id res chain seq x y z
N MET A 1 -27.46 17.52 14.68
CA MET A 1 -26.09 17.11 14.32
C MET A 1 -26.15 16.48 12.94
N THR A 2 -26.04 17.28 11.89
CA THR A 2 -26.94 17.07 10.75
C THR A 2 -26.13 17.01 9.45
N ASN A 3 -26.08 15.84 8.81
CA ASN A 3 -25.48 15.50 7.50
C ASN A 3 -23.96 15.74 7.29
N LYS A 4 -23.46 16.93 7.60
CA LYS A 4 -22.04 17.31 7.43
C LYS A 4 -21.06 16.40 8.19
N PHE A 5 -21.44 15.96 9.38
CA PHE A 5 -20.63 15.04 10.20
C PHE A 5 -20.58 13.64 9.58
N TRP A 6 -21.73 13.10 9.18
CA TRP A 6 -21.84 11.80 8.53
C TRP A 6 -21.07 11.72 7.22
N ILE A 7 -21.08 12.79 6.42
CA ILE A 7 -20.30 12.85 5.17
C ILE A 7 -18.78 12.81 5.45
N ARG A 8 -18.29 13.50 6.49
CA ARG A 8 -16.87 13.47 6.87
C ARG A 8 -16.43 12.05 7.25
N TRP A 9 -17.17 11.42 8.15
CA TRP A 9 -16.86 10.05 8.59
C TRP A 9 -17.04 9.03 7.49
N GLY A 10 -18.04 9.20 6.62
CA GLY A 10 -18.25 8.35 5.44
C GLY A 10 -17.07 8.39 4.46
N ILE A 11 -16.53 9.57 4.16
CA ILE A 11 -15.36 9.71 3.28
C ILE A 11 -14.12 9.05 3.91
N ILE A 12 -13.89 9.26 5.20
CA ILE A 12 -12.74 8.65 5.91
C ILE A 12 -12.88 7.12 5.91
N LEU A 13 -14.07 6.61 6.19
CA LEU A 13 -14.35 5.18 6.21
C LEU A 13 -14.21 4.55 4.81
N PHE A 14 -14.62 5.27 3.76
CA PHE A 14 -14.47 4.84 2.38
C PHE A 14 -13.00 4.78 1.94
N ILE A 15 -12.19 5.81 2.25
CA ILE A 15 -10.75 5.81 1.97
C ILE A 15 -10.06 4.65 2.72
N SER A 16 -10.42 4.45 3.99
CA SER A 16 -9.92 3.33 4.80
C SER A 16 -10.29 1.97 4.19
N ALA A 17 -11.54 1.78 3.76
CA ALA A 17 -11.99 0.55 3.14
C ALA A 17 -11.22 0.24 1.84
N ILE A 18 -11.01 1.25 0.97
CA ILE A 18 -10.21 1.08 -0.24
C ILE A 18 -8.78 0.68 0.10
N TYR A 19 -8.16 1.32 1.09
CA TYR A 19 -6.82 0.96 1.53
C TYR A 19 -6.74 -0.51 1.96
N TYR A 20 -7.67 -0.97 2.80
CA TYR A 20 -7.69 -2.37 3.23
C TYR A 20 -7.94 -3.35 2.09
N ILE A 21 -8.79 -3.02 1.12
CA ILE A 21 -9.03 -3.86 -0.06
C ILE A 21 -7.75 -4.00 -0.89
N VAL A 22 -7.03 -2.89 -1.11
CA VAL A 22 -5.77 -2.91 -1.87
C VAL A 22 -4.72 -3.74 -1.13
N VAL A 23 -4.55 -3.54 0.18
CA VAL A 23 -3.63 -4.33 0.99
C VAL A 23 -3.98 -5.82 0.95
N PHE A 24 -5.27 -6.16 1.07
CA PHE A 24 -5.73 -7.54 1.02
C PHE A 24 -5.49 -8.19 -0.34
N TYR A 25 -5.75 -7.47 -1.43
CA TYR A 25 -5.47 -7.93 -2.79
C TYR A 25 -3.99 -8.25 -2.98
N PHE A 26 -3.10 -7.32 -2.61
CA PHE A 26 -1.66 -7.55 -2.72
C PHE A 26 -1.19 -8.68 -1.81
N ASN A 27 -1.76 -8.82 -0.60
CA ASN A 27 -1.42 -9.91 0.30
C ASN A 27 -1.72 -11.28 -0.33
N ILE A 28 -2.88 -11.45 -0.96
CA ILE A 28 -3.23 -12.68 -1.70
C ILE A 28 -2.29 -12.90 -2.88
N VAL A 29 -2.04 -11.87 -3.69
CA VAL A 29 -1.15 -11.97 -4.87
C VAL A 29 0.25 -12.40 -4.46
N PHE A 30 0.79 -11.82 -3.39
CA PHE A 30 2.08 -12.21 -2.85
C PHE A 30 2.05 -13.62 -2.24
N ALA A 31 1.02 -13.97 -1.47
CA ALA A 31 0.89 -15.30 -0.88
C ALA A 31 0.88 -16.40 -1.96
N VAL A 32 0.18 -16.18 -3.07
CA VAL A 32 0.15 -17.11 -4.21
C VAL A 32 1.51 -17.17 -4.91
N ASN A 33 2.11 -16.02 -5.25
CA ASN A 33 3.40 -16.00 -5.96
C ASN A 33 4.54 -16.61 -5.13
N TYR A 34 4.61 -16.30 -3.84
CA TYR A 34 5.65 -16.83 -2.96
C TYR A 34 5.41 -18.30 -2.56
N SER A 35 4.15 -18.76 -2.52
CA SER A 35 3.84 -20.18 -2.34
C SER A 35 4.41 -21.04 -3.47
N GLU A 36 4.43 -20.52 -4.70
CA GLU A 36 4.88 -21.27 -5.88
C GLU A 36 6.39 -21.15 -6.15
N THR A 37 7.03 -20.06 -5.71
CA THR A 37 8.45 -19.77 -5.99
C THR A 37 9.41 -20.00 -4.83
N MET A 38 8.92 -20.17 -3.59
CA MET A 38 9.78 -20.51 -2.45
C MET A 38 9.99 -22.03 -2.34
N SER A 39 10.69 -22.60 -3.32
CA SER A 39 11.43 -23.84 -3.10
C SER A 39 12.56 -23.52 -2.11
N MET A 40 12.44 -24.12 -0.93
CA MET A 40 13.29 -23.92 0.24
C MET A 40 14.78 -24.10 -0.10
N GLY A 41 15.58 -23.10 0.25
CA GLY A 41 17.01 -23.23 0.60
C GLY A 41 17.88 -24.02 -0.37
N GLY A 42 18.24 -23.42 -1.50
CA GLY A 42 19.40 -23.84 -2.28
C GLY A 42 20.62 -22.99 -1.93
N ASP A 43 21.82 -23.54 -2.10
CA ASP A 43 23.07 -22.75 -2.10
C ASP A 43 22.99 -21.72 -3.24
N PHE A 44 22.61 -20.49 -2.89
CA PHE A 44 22.57 -19.39 -3.84
C PHE A 44 23.99 -18.96 -4.16
N SER A 45 24.29 -18.83 -5.45
CA SER A 45 25.56 -18.23 -5.85
C SER A 45 25.58 -16.74 -5.46
N SER A 46 26.79 -16.17 -5.32
CA SER A 46 26.96 -14.75 -4.97
C SER A 46 26.24 -13.81 -5.96
N SER A 47 26.17 -14.18 -7.25
CA SER A 47 25.46 -13.39 -8.27
C SER A 47 23.95 -13.42 -8.08
N GLN A 48 23.38 -14.55 -7.64
CA GLN A 48 21.96 -14.64 -7.30
C GLN A 48 21.62 -13.80 -6.07
N CYS A 49 22.46 -13.83 -5.03
CA CYS A 49 22.28 -12.98 -3.84
C CYS A 49 22.31 -11.48 -4.18
N VAL A 50 23.23 -11.04 -5.05
CA VAL A 50 23.29 -9.64 -5.51
C VAL A 50 22.04 -9.28 -6.33
N TRP A 51 21.56 -10.19 -7.17
CA TRP A 51 20.34 -9.99 -7.95
C TRP A 51 19.11 -9.86 -7.04
N PHE A 52 18.93 -10.76 -6.06
CA PHE A 52 17.86 -10.67 -5.07
C PHE A 52 17.91 -9.37 -4.26
N ALA A 53 19.10 -8.98 -3.79
CA ALA A 53 19.27 -7.73 -3.04
C ALA A 53 18.89 -6.49 -3.87
N ARG A 54 19.24 -6.47 -5.16
CA ARG A 54 18.83 -5.39 -6.09
C ARG A 54 17.33 -5.38 -6.34
N GLN A 55 16.73 -6.56 -6.51
CA GLN A 55 15.29 -6.70 -6.70
C GLN A 55 14.52 -6.19 -5.47
N LEU A 56 14.91 -6.65 -4.27
CA LEU A 56 14.38 -6.19 -2.98
C LEU A 56 14.51 -4.68 -2.80
N LEU A 57 15.66 -4.09 -3.15
CA LEU A 57 15.87 -2.65 -3.07
C LEU A 57 14.98 -1.88 -4.05
N SER A 58 14.80 -2.39 -5.27
CA SER A 58 13.92 -1.78 -6.27
C SER A 58 12.45 -1.82 -5.82
N ASP A 59 12.00 -2.95 -5.31
CA ASP A 59 10.64 -3.13 -4.81
C ASP A 59 10.39 -2.22 -3.59
N HIS A 60 11.35 -2.14 -2.66
CA HIS A 60 11.27 -1.21 -1.53
C HIS A 60 11.18 0.25 -1.98
N ASN A 61 11.98 0.68 -2.95
CA ASN A 61 11.92 2.03 -3.48
C ASN A 61 10.56 2.32 -4.12
N TYR A 62 10.00 1.37 -4.87
CA TYR A 62 8.66 1.49 -5.45
C TYR A 62 7.59 1.63 -4.37
N VAL A 63 7.61 0.78 -3.35
CA VAL A 63 6.65 0.85 -2.22
C VAL A 63 6.77 2.17 -1.47
N PHE A 64 7.99 2.67 -1.24
CA PHE A 64 8.22 3.95 -0.59
C PHE A 64 7.62 5.11 -1.40
N ILE A 65 7.88 5.17 -2.71
CA ILE A 65 7.35 6.21 -3.60
C ILE A 65 5.82 6.16 -3.63
N VAL A 66 5.22 4.99 -3.81
CA VAL A 66 3.77 4.80 -3.83
C VAL A 66 3.15 5.25 -2.49
N SER A 67 3.79 4.95 -1.37
CA SER A 67 3.34 5.38 -0.04
C SER A 67 3.39 6.90 0.14
N VAL A 68 4.48 7.54 -0.31
CA VAL A 68 4.63 9.01 -0.26
C VAL A 68 3.59 9.69 -1.15
N VAL A 69 3.37 9.19 -2.37
CA VAL A 69 2.37 9.72 -3.30
C VAL A 69 0.96 9.54 -2.71
N GLY A 70 0.65 8.37 -2.18
CA GLY A 70 -0.63 8.09 -1.51
C GLY A 70 -0.88 9.04 -0.33
N PHE A 71 0.14 9.30 0.50
CA PHE A 71 0.06 10.26 1.59
C PHE A 71 -0.16 11.69 1.09
N LEU A 72 0.60 12.14 0.10
CA LEU A 72 0.51 13.47 -0.50
C LEU A 72 -0.84 13.72 -1.18
N ILE A 73 -1.55 12.68 -1.61
CA ILE A 73 -2.90 12.80 -2.19
C ILE A 73 -3.97 12.74 -1.10
N CYS A 74 -3.87 11.77 -0.19
CA CYS A 74 -4.89 11.55 0.84
C CYS A 74 -4.93 12.69 1.87
N MET A 75 -3.78 13.23 2.30
CA MET A 75 -3.73 14.34 3.26
C MET A 75 -4.50 15.58 2.80
N PRO A 76 -4.24 16.16 1.61
CA PRO A 76 -5.01 17.31 1.13
C PRO A 76 -6.47 16.98 0.85
N LEU A 77 -6.82 15.75 0.42
CA LEU A 77 -8.22 15.33 0.27
C LEU A 77 -8.97 15.35 1.60
N ILE A 78 -8.35 14.82 2.66
CA ILE A 78 -8.89 14.84 4.03
C ILE A 78 -9.01 16.29 4.51
N LEU A 79 -7.95 17.10 4.36
CA LEU A 79 -7.97 18.51 4.75
C LEU A 79 -9.02 19.32 3.97
N LEU A 80 -9.22 19.06 2.68
CA LEU A 80 -10.26 19.68 1.86
C LEU A 80 -11.66 19.28 2.30
N ALA A 81 -11.88 18.00 2.63
CA ALA A 81 -13.14 17.53 3.20
C ALA A 81 -13.42 18.26 4.53
N PHE A 82 -12.41 18.43 5.39
CA PHE A 82 -12.59 19.18 6.63
C PHE A 82 -12.80 20.68 6.39
N LYS A 83 -12.08 21.31 5.44
CA LYS A 83 -12.17 22.73 5.09
C LYS A 83 -13.50 23.11 4.43
N LYS A 84 -13.99 22.32 3.48
CA LYS A 84 -15.25 22.57 2.73
C LYS A 84 -16.50 22.41 3.60
N ILE A 85 -16.37 21.77 4.76
CA ILE A 85 -17.49 21.45 5.65
C ILE A 85 -17.55 22.42 6.86
N ARG A 86 -16.56 23.32 7.02
CA ARG A 86 -16.71 24.51 7.87
C ARG A 86 -17.81 25.39 7.29
#